data_AF-A0A011MJH1-F1
#
_entry.id   AF-A0A011MJH1-F1
#
_cell.length_a   1.000
_cell.length_b   1.000
_cell.length_c   1.000
_cell.angle_alpha   90.00
_cell.angle_beta   90.00
_cell.angle_gamma   90.00
#
_symmetry.space_group_name_H-M   'P 1'
#
loop_
_entity.id
_entity.type
_entity.pdbx_description
1 polymer ?
#
loop_
_entity_poly.entity_id
_entity_poly.type
_entity_poly.pdbx_seq_one_letter_code
_entity_poly.pdbx_strand_id
1 'polypeptide(L)'
;MKKTIFSSAVILFTLGISACSSSSSGGSSNKVDKVEYDELKTEVTHLNSTLSDLQNTLKGLQNRLTSSQSESKSEIEKLAAKLAEARGNEAKISEIIAQLDKQLKNAIKSATESGDAKLADALRKSQEEFEEIKKQADEATKNAEKAREDAEKAKEELNKAKEASSAVAERTPISERIFGGSSGKMEAPKGKLSGGVLVKEQDGSISSITAPDTREGISYITVVDDRGQSVDVGIDSVYTGWKRSLGGASAWDHSGAVVRYGVYSHDSTNKGYIYVQGQETKIDDMPRQGEFTYLGSMGQAAFSYGSWNADRAPAYAKVNFADKTARLELNTDLAAAQNGSAVNSKVTAYTFDSKITENSIAGVANESQEVKMQAGFFGDDAKYLSGIYQSDKVHGVFGTTKQ
;
A
#
# COMPACT_ATOMS: atom_id res chain seq x y z
N MET A 1 -12.31 22.21 -3.02
CA MET A 1 -11.52 23.43 -2.73
C MET A 1 -11.11 23.46 -1.26
N LYS A 2 -9.89 23.02 -0.94
CA LYS A 2 -9.20 23.32 0.32
C LYS A 2 -7.72 23.46 -0.02
N LYS A 3 -7.14 24.62 0.30
CA LYS A 3 -5.75 24.99 0.00
C LYS A 3 -4.81 24.18 0.90
N THR A 4 -3.92 23.39 0.31
CA THR A 4 -2.79 22.77 1.01
C THR A 4 -1.56 23.65 0.79
N ILE A 5 -1.10 24.28 1.87
CA ILE A 5 0.16 25.03 1.94
C ILE A 5 1.28 23.99 2.10
N PHE A 6 2.13 23.82 1.09
CA PHE A 6 3.36 23.02 1.21
C PHE A 6 4.50 23.92 1.71
N SER A 7 4.98 23.67 2.94
CA SER A 7 6.21 24.25 3.44
C SER A 7 7.42 23.56 2.79
N SER A 8 8.14 24.30 1.97
CA SER A 8 9.45 23.92 1.44
C SER A 8 10.53 24.14 2.51
N ALA A 9 11.06 23.08 3.11
CA ALA A 9 12.21 23.16 4.01
C ALA A 9 13.50 22.99 3.19
N VAL A 10 14.20 24.10 2.98
CA VAL A 10 15.58 24.15 2.47
C VAL A 10 16.51 23.67 3.59
N ILE A 11 17.24 22.57 3.37
CA ILE A 11 18.26 22.10 4.32
C ILE A 11 19.58 22.81 4.00
N LEU A 12 19.91 23.83 4.79
CA LEU A 12 21.26 24.39 4.88
C LEU A 12 22.13 23.45 5.74
N PHE A 13 23.16 22.83 5.14
CA PHE A 13 24.22 22.17 5.89
C PHE A 13 25.21 23.22 6.42
N THR A 14 25.01 23.68 7.67
CA THR A 14 26.05 24.40 8.42
C THR A 14 26.95 23.40 9.15
N LEU A 15 28.13 23.15 8.60
CA LEU A 15 29.21 22.46 9.31
C LEU A 15 29.87 23.43 10.29
N GLY A 16 29.36 23.47 11.52
CA GLY A 16 30.08 24.02 12.67
C GLY A 16 30.63 22.86 13.50
N ILE A 17 31.94 22.64 13.48
CA ILE A 17 32.61 21.90 14.54
C ILE A 17 33.68 22.79 15.15
N SER A 18 33.38 23.17 16.40
CA SER A 18 34.21 23.88 17.33
C SER A 18 35.54 23.17 17.56
N ALA A 19 36.60 23.97 17.65
CA ALA A 19 37.89 23.55 18.17
C ALA A 19 37.75 23.06 19.62
N CYS A 20 38.26 21.87 19.91
CA CYS A 20 38.81 21.51 21.20
C CYS A 20 40.00 20.58 20.99
N SER A 21 41.17 21.08 21.37
CA SER A 21 42.43 20.36 21.45
C SER A 21 42.37 19.26 22.50
N SER A 22 42.82 18.05 22.16
CA SER A 22 43.77 17.31 23.00
C SER A 22 44.33 16.11 22.23
N SER A 23 45.65 16.01 22.32
CA SER A 23 46.58 15.04 21.74
C SER A 23 46.32 13.57 22.06
N SER A 24 46.52 12.69 21.08
CA SER A 24 47.34 11.46 21.22
C SER A 24 47.51 10.78 19.85
N SER A 25 48.69 10.22 19.65
CA SER A 25 49.33 9.80 18.41
C SER A 25 48.78 8.55 17.71
N GLY A 26 48.83 8.56 16.38
CA GLY A 26 49.20 7.37 15.59
C GLY A 26 48.23 6.97 14.48
N GLY A 27 48.73 6.96 13.24
CA GLY A 27 48.20 6.10 12.17
C GLY A 27 47.67 6.83 10.93
N SER A 28 48.50 6.80 9.87
CA SER A 28 48.19 6.86 8.43
C SER A 28 46.94 7.65 8.00
N SER A 29 47.13 8.86 7.45
CA SER A 29 46.11 9.53 6.65
C SER A 29 46.53 9.53 5.18
N ASN A 30 45.85 8.74 4.36
CA ASN A 30 45.61 9.10 2.96
C ASN A 30 44.98 10.50 2.97
N LYS A 31 45.80 11.52 2.73
CA LYS A 31 45.29 12.88 2.52
C LYS A 31 44.75 12.89 1.09
N VAL A 32 43.43 12.83 0.96
CA VAL A 32 42.73 13.25 -0.25
C VAL A 32 43.24 14.64 -0.56
N ASP A 33 43.84 14.82 -1.74
CA ASP A 33 44.42 16.10 -2.11
C ASP A 33 43.30 17.15 -2.15
N LYS A 34 43.57 18.37 -1.71
CA LYS A 34 42.53 19.41 -1.55
C LYS A 34 41.74 19.66 -2.84
N VAL A 35 42.38 19.45 -3.99
CA VAL A 35 41.78 19.52 -5.33
C VAL A 35 40.74 18.41 -5.54
N GLU A 36 41.07 17.17 -5.18
CA GLU A 36 40.19 16.00 -5.29
C GLU A 36 38.98 16.13 -4.33
N TYR A 37 39.19 16.72 -3.15
CA TYR A 37 38.10 17.05 -2.22
C TYR A 37 37.14 18.11 -2.78
N ASP A 38 37.66 19.17 -3.40
CA ASP A 38 36.84 20.24 -3.99
C ASP A 38 36.10 19.74 -5.26
N GLU A 39 36.70 18.84 -6.05
CA GLU A 39 36.04 18.13 -7.16
C GLU A 39 34.91 17.22 -6.67
N LEU A 40 35.18 16.34 -5.69
CA LEU A 40 34.17 15.47 -5.06
C LEU A 40 33.01 16.27 -4.47
N LYS A 41 33.29 17.41 -3.82
CA LYS A 41 32.28 18.29 -3.26
C LYS A 41 31.39 18.91 -4.35
N THR A 42 31.99 19.30 -5.46
CA THR A 42 31.26 19.84 -6.62
C THR A 42 30.38 18.77 -7.26
N GLU A 43 30.90 17.55 -7.40
CA GLU A 43 30.16 16.41 -7.96
C GLU A 43 29.01 15.95 -7.06
N VAL A 44 29.21 15.89 -5.73
CA VAL A 44 28.14 15.65 -4.75
C VAL A 44 27.06 16.72 -4.82
N THR A 45 27.45 17.99 -5.02
CA THR A 45 26.49 19.10 -5.16
C THR A 45 25.67 18.94 -6.45
N HIS A 46 26.31 18.57 -7.56
CA HIS A 46 25.65 18.32 -8.83
C HIS A 46 24.71 17.09 -8.78
N LEU A 47 25.13 16.00 -8.15
CA LEU A 47 24.31 14.81 -7.94
C LEU A 47 23.08 15.11 -7.07
N ASN A 48 23.25 15.91 -6.01
CA ASN A 48 22.12 16.33 -5.17
C ASN A 48 21.12 17.22 -5.93
N SER A 49 21.60 18.11 -6.80
CA SER A 49 20.74 18.88 -7.70
C SER A 49 19.97 17.95 -8.63
N THR A 50 20.66 16.98 -9.24
CA THR A 50 20.05 16.01 -10.18
C THR A 50 19.00 15.13 -9.49
N LEU A 51 19.27 14.70 -8.25
CA LEU A 51 18.34 13.90 -7.45
C LEU A 51 17.08 14.70 -7.09
N SER A 52 17.23 15.97 -6.71
CA SER A 52 16.12 16.89 -6.47
C SER A 52 15.26 17.07 -7.73
N ASP A 53 15.89 17.24 -8.89
CA ASP A 53 15.18 17.37 -10.17
C ASP A 53 14.43 16.09 -10.57
N LEU A 54 15.02 14.92 -10.34
CA LEU A 54 14.38 13.62 -10.55
C LEU A 54 13.19 13.41 -9.61
N GLN A 55 13.30 13.79 -8.33
CA GLN A 55 12.21 13.71 -7.35
C GLN A 55 11.05 14.63 -7.75
N ASN A 56 11.35 15.86 -8.18
CA ASN A 56 10.35 16.79 -8.68
C ASN A 56 9.66 16.26 -9.94
N THR A 57 10.42 15.62 -10.84
CA THR A 57 9.91 14.98 -12.04
C THR A 57 8.99 13.81 -11.70
N LEU A 58 9.37 12.95 -10.75
CA LEU A 58 8.59 11.80 -10.31
C LEU A 58 7.28 12.22 -9.64
N LYS A 59 7.33 13.25 -8.78
CA LYS A 59 6.13 13.86 -8.18
C LYS A 59 5.21 14.49 -9.25
N GLY A 60 5.80 15.12 -10.26
CA GLY A 60 5.09 15.64 -11.42
C GLY A 60 4.39 14.52 -12.22
N LEU A 61 5.07 13.41 -12.46
CA LEU A 61 4.52 12.25 -13.17
C LEU A 61 3.41 11.55 -12.37
N GLN A 62 3.57 11.39 -11.05
CA GLN A 62 2.52 10.84 -10.18
C GLN A 62 1.27 11.71 -10.14
N ASN A 63 1.45 13.03 -10.02
CA ASN A 63 0.33 13.97 -10.08
C ASN A 63 -0.36 13.93 -11.45
N ARG A 64 0.42 13.85 -12.54
CA ARG A 64 -0.13 13.70 -13.90
C ARG A 64 -0.89 12.37 -14.08
N LEU A 65 -0.40 11.27 -13.53
CA LEU A 65 -1.06 9.96 -13.59
C LEU A 65 -2.39 9.99 -12.82
N THR A 66 -2.40 10.57 -11.62
CA THR A 66 -3.60 10.68 -10.78
C THR A 66 -4.64 11.61 -11.41
N SER A 67 -4.19 12.77 -11.92
CA SER A 67 -5.06 13.69 -12.67
C SER A 67 -5.62 13.02 -13.92
N SER A 68 -4.79 12.35 -14.72
CA SER A 68 -5.21 11.64 -15.93
C SER A 68 -6.20 10.51 -15.64
N GLN A 69 -6.03 9.76 -14.55
CA GLN A 69 -6.99 8.74 -14.11
C GLN A 69 -8.33 9.36 -13.67
N SER A 70 -8.30 10.49 -12.95
CA SER A 70 -9.50 11.20 -12.53
C SER A 70 -10.25 11.85 -13.70
N GLU A 71 -9.52 12.41 -14.66
CA GLU A 71 -10.05 12.97 -15.90
C GLU A 71 -10.71 11.86 -16.72
N SER A 72 -10.00 10.75 -16.93
CA SER A 72 -10.53 9.55 -17.62
C SER A 72 -11.79 9.01 -16.95
N LYS A 73 -11.85 8.95 -15.61
CA LYS A 73 -13.06 8.52 -14.89
C LYS A 73 -14.23 9.47 -15.11
N SER A 74 -13.99 10.80 -15.02
CA SER A 74 -15.04 11.80 -15.27
C SER A 74 -15.52 11.78 -16.73
N GLU A 75 -14.61 11.48 -17.66
CA GLU A 75 -14.90 11.42 -19.09
C GLU A 75 -15.68 10.16 -19.44
N ILE A 76 -15.35 9.01 -18.82
CA ILE A 76 -16.14 7.77 -18.91
C ILE A 76 -17.56 7.98 -18.35
N GLU A 77 -17.72 8.67 -17.22
CA GLU A 77 -19.05 8.97 -16.66
C GLU A 77 -19.85 9.92 -17.56
N LYS A 78 -19.21 10.96 -18.12
CA LYS A 78 -19.84 11.87 -19.10
C LYS A 78 -20.23 11.14 -20.39
N LEU A 79 -19.36 10.27 -20.91
CA LEU A 79 -19.63 9.46 -22.09
C LEU A 79 -20.76 8.45 -21.84
N ALA A 80 -20.80 7.83 -20.66
CA ALA A 80 -21.90 6.93 -20.28
C ALA A 80 -23.25 7.66 -20.17
N ALA A 81 -23.27 8.89 -19.63
CA ALA A 81 -24.47 9.72 -19.56
C ALA A 81 -24.93 10.17 -20.97
N LYS A 82 -24.01 10.66 -21.82
CA LYS A 82 -24.30 11.02 -23.21
C LYS A 82 -24.80 9.81 -24.02
N LEU A 83 -24.26 8.63 -23.78
CA LEU A 83 -24.67 7.40 -24.45
C LEU A 83 -26.08 6.97 -24.03
N ALA A 84 -26.44 7.11 -22.74
CA ALA A 84 -27.80 6.88 -22.25
C ALA A 84 -28.82 7.88 -22.81
N GLU A 85 -28.46 9.16 -22.92
CA GLU A 85 -29.28 10.22 -23.53
C GLU A 85 -29.48 9.98 -25.03
N ALA A 86 -28.42 9.57 -25.75
CA ALA A 86 -28.50 9.15 -27.14
C ALA A 86 -29.41 7.93 -27.33
N ARG A 87 -29.38 6.92 -26.44
CA ARG A 87 -30.31 5.76 -26.49
C ARG A 87 -31.78 6.20 -26.40
N GLY A 88 -32.08 7.17 -25.53
CA GLY A 88 -33.43 7.69 -25.35
C GLY A 88 -33.93 8.51 -26.55
N ASN A 89 -33.02 9.15 -27.29
CA ASN A 89 -33.34 9.93 -28.48
C ASN A 89 -33.45 9.07 -29.74
N GLU A 90 -32.62 8.03 -29.88
CA GLU A 90 -32.61 7.09 -31.01
C GLU A 90 -33.94 6.32 -31.13
N ALA A 91 -34.46 5.78 -30.01
CA ALA A 91 -35.76 5.10 -29.99
C ALA A 91 -36.93 6.02 -30.37
N LYS A 92 -36.89 7.29 -29.95
CA LYS A 92 -37.92 8.29 -30.29
C LYS A 92 -37.83 8.74 -31.76
N ILE A 93 -36.63 8.88 -32.30
CA ILE A 93 -36.42 9.28 -33.71
C ILE A 93 -36.89 8.18 -34.66
N SER A 94 -36.58 6.90 -34.39
CA SER A 94 -37.07 5.79 -35.21
C SER A 94 -38.59 5.67 -35.21
N GLU A 95 -39.26 5.93 -34.07
CA GLU A 95 -40.72 5.92 -33.99
C GLU A 95 -41.35 7.10 -34.78
N ILE A 96 -40.77 8.29 -34.69
CA ILE A 96 -41.21 9.48 -35.44
C ILE A 96 -41.04 9.28 -36.96
N ILE A 97 -39.91 8.72 -37.41
CA ILE A 97 -39.66 8.42 -38.83
C ILE A 97 -40.68 7.42 -39.37
N ALA A 98 -41.00 6.36 -38.61
CA ALA A 98 -41.99 5.36 -39.02
C ALA A 98 -43.42 5.95 -39.09
N GLN A 99 -43.77 6.85 -38.18
CA GLN A 99 -45.05 7.56 -38.21
C GLN A 99 -45.16 8.52 -39.40
N LEU A 100 -44.11 9.30 -39.67
CA LEU A 100 -44.06 10.25 -40.79
C LEU A 100 -44.11 9.53 -42.14
N ASP A 101 -43.38 8.42 -42.32
CA ASP A 101 -43.42 7.60 -43.54
C ASP A 101 -44.85 7.09 -43.83
N LYS A 102 -45.54 6.61 -42.78
CA LYS A 102 -46.91 6.13 -42.89
C LYS A 102 -47.89 7.27 -43.23
N GLN A 103 -47.72 8.45 -42.63
CA GLN A 103 -48.53 9.63 -42.92
C GLN A 103 -48.32 10.11 -44.36
N LEU A 104 -47.07 10.16 -44.83
CA LEU A 104 -46.71 10.63 -46.16
C LEU A 104 -47.25 9.69 -47.25
N LYS A 105 -47.13 8.37 -47.06
CA LYS A 105 -47.72 7.36 -47.97
C LYS A 105 -49.24 7.45 -48.06
N ASN A 106 -49.91 7.70 -46.94
CA ASN A 106 -51.37 7.89 -46.92
C ASN A 106 -51.80 9.19 -47.62
N ALA A 107 -51.05 10.28 -47.45
CA ALA A 107 -51.31 11.55 -48.12
C ALA A 107 -51.16 11.46 -49.65
N ILE A 108 -50.11 10.78 -50.12
CA ILE A 108 -49.89 10.54 -51.56
C ILE A 108 -51.02 9.72 -52.16
N LYS A 109 -51.45 8.65 -51.46
CA LYS A 109 -52.59 7.83 -51.89
C LYS A 109 -53.87 8.66 -52.00
N SER A 110 -54.18 9.47 -50.98
CA SER A 110 -55.36 10.33 -50.97
C SER A 110 -55.34 11.39 -52.08
N ALA A 111 -54.19 12.01 -52.36
CA ALA A 111 -54.04 13.01 -53.43
C ALA A 111 -54.15 12.40 -54.84
N THR A 112 -53.69 11.15 -54.99
CA THR A 112 -53.82 10.39 -56.24
C THR A 112 -55.29 10.00 -56.50
N GLU A 113 -55.98 9.53 -55.46
CA GLU A 113 -57.41 9.16 -55.53
C GLU A 113 -58.33 10.38 -55.75
N SER A 114 -57.92 11.58 -55.30
CA SER A 114 -58.67 12.82 -55.54
C SER A 114 -58.41 13.44 -56.92
N GLY A 115 -57.50 12.89 -57.73
CA GLY A 115 -57.16 13.39 -59.07
C GLY A 115 -56.32 14.67 -59.10
N ASP A 116 -55.75 15.10 -57.98
CA ASP A 116 -54.94 16.32 -57.90
C ASP A 116 -53.48 16.01 -58.22
N ALA A 117 -53.18 15.94 -59.51
CA ALA A 117 -51.88 15.53 -60.03
C ALA A 117 -50.72 16.43 -59.55
N LYS A 118 -50.95 17.73 -59.32
CA LYS A 118 -49.91 18.65 -58.84
C LYS A 118 -49.56 18.40 -57.38
N LEU A 119 -50.56 18.12 -56.55
CA LEU A 119 -50.36 17.79 -55.15
C LEU A 119 -49.68 16.42 -55.00
N ALA A 120 -50.09 15.43 -55.79
CA ALA A 120 -49.48 14.11 -55.80
C ALA A 120 -47.99 14.16 -56.21
N ASP A 121 -47.63 14.95 -57.22
CA ASP A 121 -46.25 15.09 -57.71
C ASP A 121 -45.34 15.82 -56.70
N ALA A 122 -45.86 16.85 -56.02
CA ALA A 122 -45.16 17.55 -54.94
C ALA A 122 -44.89 16.65 -53.73
N LEU A 123 -45.87 15.85 -53.31
CA LEU A 123 -45.70 14.90 -52.21
C LEU A 123 -44.73 13.77 -52.56
N ARG A 124 -44.65 13.37 -53.83
CA ARG A 124 -43.73 12.34 -54.32
C ARG A 124 -42.27 12.81 -54.28
N LYS A 125 -42.00 14.08 -54.64
CA LYS A 125 -40.68 14.71 -54.43
C LYS A 125 -40.29 14.78 -52.95
N SER A 126 -41.24 15.15 -52.10
CA SER A 126 -41.01 15.19 -50.66
C SER A 126 -40.75 13.80 -50.06
N GLN A 127 -41.30 12.73 -50.67
CA GLN A 127 -40.99 11.35 -50.31
C GLN A 127 -39.58 10.92 -50.71
N GLU A 128 -39.05 11.39 -51.84
CA GLU A 128 -37.68 11.12 -52.27
C GLU A 128 -36.67 11.78 -51.32
N GLU A 129 -36.89 13.03 -50.93
CA GLU A 129 -36.08 13.74 -49.92
C GLU A 129 -36.15 13.06 -48.55
N PHE A 130 -37.33 12.52 -48.18
CA PHE A 130 -37.53 11.81 -46.91
C PHE A 130 -36.79 10.46 -46.87
N GLU A 131 -36.77 9.69 -47.97
CA GLU A 131 -36.01 8.43 -48.05
C GLU A 131 -34.49 8.68 -47.98
N GLU A 132 -34.00 9.82 -48.48
CA GLU A 132 -32.59 10.21 -48.36
C GLU A 132 -32.22 10.57 -46.90
N ILE A 133 -33.09 11.29 -46.19
CA ILE A 133 -32.94 11.58 -44.75
C ILE A 133 -32.98 10.29 -43.92
N LYS A 134 -33.85 9.34 -44.28
CA LYS A 134 -33.94 8.04 -43.63
C LYS A 134 -32.67 7.21 -43.80
N LYS A 135 -32.08 7.21 -45.01
CA LYS A 135 -30.81 6.52 -45.27
C LYS A 135 -29.66 7.11 -44.45
N GLN A 136 -29.60 8.43 -44.31
CA GLN A 136 -28.61 9.10 -43.44
C GLN A 136 -28.82 8.77 -41.96
N ALA A 137 -30.08 8.64 -41.51
CA ALA A 137 -30.40 8.22 -40.15
C ALA A 137 -29.99 6.76 -39.86
N ASP A 138 -30.18 5.85 -40.83
CA ASP A 138 -29.75 4.45 -40.71
C ASP A 138 -28.21 4.32 -40.64
N GLU A 139 -27.47 5.10 -41.44
CA GLU A 139 -26.00 5.14 -41.37
C GLU A 139 -25.50 5.72 -40.04
N ALA A 140 -26.15 6.76 -39.51
CA ALA A 140 -25.83 7.31 -38.20
C ALA A 140 -26.08 6.30 -37.07
N THR A 141 -27.17 5.52 -37.16
CA THR A 141 -27.51 4.45 -36.21
C THR A 141 -26.44 3.34 -36.21
N LYS A 142 -26.01 2.91 -37.42
CA LYS A 142 -24.99 1.88 -37.56
C LYS A 142 -23.62 2.31 -37.01
N ASN A 143 -23.27 3.59 -37.15
CA ASN A 143 -22.06 4.16 -36.55
C ASN A 143 -22.18 4.26 -35.02
N ALA A 144 -23.37 4.57 -34.49
CA ALA A 144 -23.64 4.59 -33.05
C ALA A 144 -23.57 3.18 -32.43
N GLU A 145 -24.03 2.14 -33.13
CA GLU A 145 -23.88 0.73 -32.70
C GLU A 145 -22.41 0.30 -32.62
N LYS A 146 -21.60 0.64 -33.63
CA LYS A 146 -20.16 0.33 -33.60
C LYS A 146 -19.46 1.02 -32.43
N ALA A 147 -19.79 2.28 -32.15
CA ALA A 147 -19.25 3.00 -30.99
C ALA A 147 -19.71 2.38 -29.65
N ARG A 148 -20.87 1.72 -29.61
CA ARG A 148 -21.34 0.97 -28.42
C ARG A 148 -20.51 -0.30 -28.20
N GLU A 149 -20.26 -1.08 -29.25
CA GLU A 149 -19.43 -2.30 -29.14
C GLU A 149 -18.01 -1.97 -28.67
N ASP A 150 -17.41 -0.90 -29.19
CA ASP A 150 -16.08 -0.46 -28.78
C ASP A 150 -16.05 -0.01 -27.31
N ALA A 151 -17.11 0.68 -26.84
CA ALA A 151 -17.24 1.09 -25.45
C ALA A 151 -17.47 -0.09 -24.48
N GLU A 152 -18.19 -1.14 -24.90
CA GLU A 152 -18.35 -2.36 -24.10
C GLU A 152 -17.06 -3.16 -24.02
N LYS A 153 -16.32 -3.30 -25.13
CA LYS A 153 -14.98 -3.92 -25.12
C LYS A 153 -14.02 -3.18 -24.20
N ALA A 154 -14.00 -1.84 -24.24
CA ALA A 154 -13.17 -1.04 -23.34
C ALA A 154 -13.55 -1.21 -21.86
N LYS A 155 -14.85 -1.39 -21.55
CA LYS A 155 -15.29 -1.72 -20.18
C LYS A 155 -14.87 -3.11 -19.75
N GLU A 156 -14.93 -4.10 -20.65
CA GLU A 156 -14.51 -5.46 -20.36
C GLU A 156 -12.99 -5.56 -20.16
N GLU A 157 -12.20 -4.84 -20.97
CA GLU A 157 -10.76 -4.71 -20.79
C GLU A 157 -10.41 -3.97 -19.48
N LEU A 158 -11.16 -2.92 -19.13
CA LEU A 158 -11.00 -2.23 -17.84
C LEU A 158 -11.33 -3.15 -16.66
N ASN A 159 -12.37 -3.99 -16.78
CA ASN A 159 -12.72 -4.95 -15.75
C ASN A 159 -11.68 -6.07 -15.68
N LYS A 160 -11.18 -6.59 -16.81
CA LYS A 160 -10.05 -7.54 -16.84
C LYS A 160 -8.77 -6.93 -16.26
N ALA A 161 -8.51 -5.64 -16.47
CA ALA A 161 -7.38 -4.94 -15.86
C ALA A 161 -7.57 -4.72 -14.35
N LYS A 162 -8.79 -4.42 -13.90
CA LYS A 162 -9.15 -4.39 -12.48
C LYS A 162 -9.08 -5.76 -11.84
N GLU A 163 -9.47 -6.81 -12.57
CA GLU A 163 -9.41 -8.19 -12.13
C GLU A 163 -7.98 -8.75 -12.14
N ALA A 164 -7.14 -8.34 -13.08
CA ALA A 164 -5.69 -8.61 -13.06
C ALA A 164 -4.99 -7.83 -11.93
N SER A 165 -5.54 -6.67 -11.54
CA SER A 165 -5.13 -5.93 -10.35
C SER A 165 -5.71 -6.53 -9.04
N SER A 166 -6.88 -7.17 -9.08
CA SER A 166 -7.55 -7.77 -7.91
C SER A 166 -7.24 -9.24 -7.70
N ALA A 167 -6.79 -9.96 -8.73
CA ALA A 167 -6.14 -11.25 -8.63
C ALA A 167 -5.05 -11.10 -7.59
N VAL A 168 -5.13 -11.95 -6.58
CA VAL A 168 -4.25 -11.99 -5.43
C VAL A 168 -2.81 -12.02 -5.97
N ALA A 169 -2.09 -10.90 -5.89
CA ALA A 169 -0.64 -10.96 -5.81
C ALA A 169 -0.42 -11.85 -4.59
N GLU A 170 -0.01 -13.10 -4.83
CA GLU A 170 -0.02 -14.21 -3.89
C GLU A 170 0.28 -13.68 -2.50
N ARG A 171 -0.72 -13.68 -1.61
CA ARG A 171 -0.51 -13.32 -0.21
C ARG A 171 0.58 -14.28 0.24
N THR A 172 1.80 -13.76 0.39
CA THR A 172 3.00 -14.57 0.59
C THR A 172 3.41 -14.40 2.05
N PRO A 173 2.74 -15.08 3.00
CA PRO A 173 3.08 -14.95 4.40
C PRO A 173 4.49 -15.47 4.67
N ILE A 174 5.04 -15.02 5.78
CA ILE A 174 6.28 -15.56 6.34
C ILE A 174 6.03 -16.98 6.86
N SER A 175 4.89 -17.19 7.53
CA SER A 175 4.48 -18.48 8.09
C SER A 175 2.97 -18.55 8.24
N GLU A 176 2.42 -19.76 8.13
CA GLU A 176 1.01 -20.05 8.38
C GLU A 176 0.62 -19.92 9.86
N ARG A 177 1.59 -19.83 10.77
CA ARG A 177 1.37 -19.87 12.23
C ARG A 177 1.25 -18.51 12.90
N ILE A 178 1.59 -17.44 12.18
CA ILE A 178 1.64 -16.07 12.69
C ILE A 178 0.71 -15.20 11.88
N PHE A 179 0.15 -14.16 12.48
CA PHE A 179 -0.68 -13.14 11.81
C PHE A 179 -1.70 -13.71 10.80
N GLY A 180 -2.39 -14.81 11.16
CA GLY A 180 -3.43 -15.44 10.33
C GLY A 180 -2.94 -16.15 9.06
N GLY A 181 -1.63 -16.26 8.84
CA GLY A 181 -1.05 -16.97 7.70
C GLY A 181 -1.60 -16.52 6.35
N SER A 182 -1.86 -17.48 5.48
CA SER A 182 -2.49 -17.27 4.17
C SER A 182 -3.95 -16.84 4.26
N SER A 183 -4.66 -17.13 5.36
CA SER A 183 -6.05 -16.67 5.53
C SER A 183 -6.16 -15.18 5.81
N GLY A 184 -5.10 -14.60 6.38
CA GLY A 184 -5.10 -13.23 6.90
C GLY A 184 -5.99 -12.98 8.11
N LYS A 185 -6.69 -14.00 8.58
CA LYS A 185 -7.56 -13.95 9.73
C LYS A 185 -6.74 -14.12 11.02
N MET A 186 -6.41 -13.03 11.67
CA MET A 186 -5.88 -13.07 13.02
C MET A 186 -7.03 -13.29 14.00
N GLU A 187 -7.05 -14.45 14.63
CA GLU A 187 -7.91 -14.75 15.77
C GLU A 187 -7.04 -15.30 16.87
N ALA A 188 -6.99 -14.63 18.01
CA ALA A 188 -6.39 -15.23 19.18
C ALA A 188 -7.38 -16.26 19.76
N PRO A 189 -6.95 -17.52 19.99
CA PRO A 189 -7.73 -18.45 20.79
C PRO A 189 -8.07 -17.81 22.14
N LYS A 190 -9.26 -18.10 22.68
CA LYS A 190 -9.73 -17.50 23.93
C LYS A 190 -8.66 -17.57 25.02
N GLY A 191 -8.27 -16.41 25.53
CA GLY A 191 -7.22 -16.29 26.54
C GLY A 191 -5.81 -16.18 25.97
N LYS A 192 -5.62 -15.93 24.67
CA LYS A 192 -4.28 -15.70 24.07
C LYS A 192 -4.20 -14.34 23.42
N LEU A 193 -2.97 -13.87 23.20
CA LEU A 193 -2.68 -12.76 22.31
C LEU A 193 -2.52 -13.29 20.88
N SER A 194 -2.64 -12.39 19.91
CA SER A 194 -2.34 -12.65 18.51
C SER A 194 -0.95 -12.10 18.13
N GLY A 195 -0.57 -12.27 16.87
CA GLY A 195 0.71 -11.85 16.31
C GLY A 195 1.61 -13.04 15.96
N GLY A 196 2.87 -12.98 16.37
CA GLY A 196 3.84 -14.02 16.07
C GLY A 196 5.21 -13.80 16.69
N VAL A 197 5.94 -14.90 16.85
CA VAL A 197 7.35 -14.88 17.25
C VAL A 197 8.14 -15.74 16.28
N LEU A 198 9.22 -15.19 15.74
CA LEU A 198 10.25 -15.97 15.06
C LEU A 198 11.34 -16.33 16.06
N VAL A 199 11.70 -17.61 16.09
CA VAL A 199 12.81 -18.13 16.88
C VAL A 199 13.97 -18.34 15.94
N LYS A 200 15.09 -17.70 16.24
CA LYS A 200 16.33 -17.80 15.49
C LYS A 200 17.36 -18.57 16.30
N GLU A 201 17.78 -19.68 15.74
CA GLU A 201 18.83 -20.53 16.28
C GLU A 201 20.21 -19.97 15.92
N GLN A 202 21.26 -20.40 16.63
CA GLN A 202 22.63 -19.98 16.33
C GLN A 202 23.13 -20.44 14.96
N ASP A 203 22.62 -21.57 14.47
CA ASP A 203 22.95 -22.11 13.14
C ASP A 203 22.25 -21.36 11.99
N GLY A 204 21.43 -20.35 12.33
CA GLY A 204 20.68 -19.54 11.37
C GLY A 204 19.33 -20.14 10.99
N SER A 205 18.96 -21.32 11.50
CA SER A 205 17.63 -21.88 11.30
C SER A 205 16.56 -21.05 12.02
N ILE A 206 15.37 -21.00 11.41
CA ILE A 206 14.27 -20.16 11.87
C ILE A 206 13.01 -20.99 11.98
N SER A 207 12.34 -20.87 13.12
CA SER A 207 11.02 -21.41 13.32
C SER A 207 10.06 -20.31 13.76
N SER A 208 8.77 -20.59 13.76
CA SER A 208 7.74 -19.65 14.19
C SER A 208 6.83 -20.27 15.23
N ILE A 209 6.48 -19.47 16.23
CA ILE A 209 5.53 -19.83 17.27
C ILE A 209 4.48 -18.73 17.39
N THR A 210 3.32 -19.11 17.89
CA THR A 210 2.21 -18.20 18.14
C THR A 210 2.37 -17.56 19.52
N ALA A 211 1.66 -16.45 19.74
CA ALA A 211 1.74 -15.56 20.89
C ALA A 211 1.25 -16.16 22.25
N PRO A 212 1.50 -15.47 23.40
CA PRO A 212 1.33 -15.96 24.78
C PRO A 212 -0.11 -15.90 25.27
N ASP A 213 -0.37 -16.36 26.51
CA ASP A 213 -1.67 -16.19 27.20
C ASP A 213 -1.89 -14.72 27.65
N THR A 214 -3.14 -14.26 27.61
CA THR A 214 -3.59 -12.92 28.08
C THR A 214 -3.57 -12.73 29.60
N ARG A 215 -3.46 -13.80 30.41
CA ARG A 215 -3.57 -13.74 31.88
C ARG A 215 -2.68 -12.70 32.54
N GLU A 216 -1.50 -12.48 32.00
CA GLU A 216 -0.54 -11.49 32.49
C GLU A 216 -0.24 -10.39 31.44
N GLY A 217 -1.15 -10.22 30.48
CA GLY A 217 -1.09 -9.19 29.45
C GLY A 217 0.10 -9.33 28.49
N ILE A 218 0.52 -8.20 27.91
CA ILE A 218 1.66 -8.09 26.98
C ILE A 218 3.02 -7.98 27.71
N SER A 219 3.07 -8.32 29.00
CA SER A 219 4.30 -8.30 29.80
C SER A 219 5.20 -9.51 29.57
N TYR A 220 4.73 -10.48 28.80
CA TYR A 220 5.38 -11.75 28.54
C TYR A 220 5.57 -11.97 27.05
N ILE A 221 6.63 -12.70 26.73
CA ILE A 221 6.84 -13.28 25.42
C ILE A 221 6.92 -14.80 25.52
N THR A 222 6.54 -15.48 24.44
CA THR A 222 6.67 -16.93 24.35
C THR A 222 8.06 -17.24 23.79
N VAL A 223 8.81 -18.08 24.51
CA VAL A 223 10.13 -18.57 24.13
C VAL A 223 10.15 -20.10 24.16
N VAL A 224 11.23 -20.70 23.65
CA VAL A 224 11.47 -22.14 23.75
C VAL A 224 12.54 -22.38 24.82
N ASP A 225 12.20 -23.16 25.85
CA ASP A 225 13.15 -23.51 26.91
C ASP A 225 14.21 -24.54 26.47
N ASP A 226 15.12 -24.89 27.38
CA ASP A 226 16.18 -25.88 27.18
C ASP A 226 15.66 -27.30 26.90
N ARG A 227 14.39 -27.57 27.19
CA ARG A 227 13.70 -28.84 26.94
C ARG A 227 12.89 -28.82 25.64
N GLY A 228 12.92 -27.72 24.89
CA GLY A 228 12.16 -27.56 23.66
C GLY A 228 10.68 -27.22 23.87
N GLN A 229 10.26 -26.86 25.08
CA GLN A 229 8.88 -26.49 25.38
C GLN A 229 8.65 -24.99 25.21
N SER A 230 7.50 -24.61 24.64
CA SER A 230 7.09 -23.21 24.60
C SER A 230 6.67 -22.75 26.00
N VAL A 231 7.35 -21.73 26.51
CA VAL A 231 7.11 -21.16 27.84
C VAL A 231 7.05 -19.64 27.74
N ASP A 232 6.26 -19.03 28.62
CA ASP A 232 6.17 -17.57 28.69
C ASP A 232 7.21 -17.02 29.68
N VAL A 233 7.93 -15.98 29.25
CA VAL A 233 8.99 -15.27 29.99
C VAL A 233 8.66 -13.79 30.06
N GLY A 234 8.72 -13.23 31.27
CA GLY A 234 8.44 -11.83 31.51
C GLY A 234 9.56 -10.95 30.97
N ILE A 235 9.20 -9.89 30.25
CA ILE A 235 10.14 -8.92 29.66
C ILE A 235 10.13 -7.56 30.38
N ASP A 236 9.22 -7.38 31.35
CA ASP A 236 9.19 -6.23 32.25
C ASP A 236 10.03 -6.43 33.51
N SER A 237 10.77 -5.40 33.93
CA SER A 237 11.64 -5.43 35.12
C SER A 237 10.88 -5.69 36.43
N VAL A 238 9.57 -5.36 36.48
CA VAL A 238 8.70 -5.47 37.66
C VAL A 238 8.10 -6.89 37.82
N TYR A 239 7.97 -7.65 36.72
CA TYR A 239 7.44 -9.03 36.73
C TYR A 239 8.55 -10.09 36.85
N THR A 240 9.75 -9.69 37.25
CA THR A 240 10.94 -10.55 37.45
C THR A 240 10.83 -11.51 38.66
N GLY A 241 9.65 -11.61 39.29
CA GLY A 241 9.47 -12.21 40.61
C GLY A 241 9.39 -13.74 40.69
N TRP A 242 9.03 -14.46 39.61
CA TRP A 242 8.79 -15.92 39.72
C TRP A 242 9.41 -16.81 38.63
N LYS A 243 9.97 -16.26 37.55
CA LYS A 243 10.71 -17.03 36.52
C LYS A 243 12.04 -16.38 36.12
N ARG A 244 12.87 -16.06 37.11
CA ARG A 244 14.26 -15.59 36.91
C ARG A 244 15.21 -16.62 36.27
N SER A 245 14.76 -17.81 35.89
CA SER A 245 15.66 -18.94 35.64
C SER A 245 15.93 -19.27 34.18
N LEU A 246 15.39 -18.52 33.21
CA LEU A 246 15.69 -18.79 31.80
C LEU A 246 16.74 -17.84 31.19
N GLY A 247 16.98 -16.68 31.80
CA GLY A 247 18.02 -15.75 31.35
C GLY A 247 17.69 -15.12 29.99
N GLY A 248 17.99 -13.84 29.85
CA GLY A 248 17.79 -13.09 28.62
C GLY A 248 17.46 -11.62 28.84
N ALA A 249 17.63 -10.85 27.77
CA ALA A 249 17.37 -9.42 27.75
C ALA A 249 16.67 -9.03 26.45
N SER A 250 15.69 -8.14 26.54
CA SER A 250 15.18 -7.47 25.35
C SER A 250 16.08 -6.30 25.01
N ALA A 251 16.78 -6.40 23.89
CA ALA A 251 17.64 -5.33 23.38
C ALA A 251 16.82 -4.22 22.69
N TRP A 252 15.61 -4.55 22.27
CA TRP A 252 14.67 -3.62 21.68
C TRP A 252 13.25 -4.03 21.97
N ASP A 253 12.55 -3.24 22.78
CA ASP A 253 11.17 -3.47 23.18
C ASP A 253 10.42 -2.13 23.17
N HIS A 254 9.33 -2.09 22.41
CA HIS A 254 8.40 -0.98 22.46
C HIS A 254 7.06 -1.46 23.01
N SER A 255 6.77 -1.00 24.23
CA SER A 255 5.50 -1.22 24.90
C SER A 255 4.45 -0.22 24.37
N GLY A 256 3.58 -0.66 23.46
CA GLY A 256 2.24 -0.08 23.34
C GLY A 256 1.34 -0.67 24.43
N ALA A 257 0.29 0.02 24.87
CA ALA A 257 -0.63 -0.54 25.88
C ALA A 257 -1.37 -1.81 25.39
N VAL A 258 -1.41 -2.04 24.07
CA VAL A 258 -2.23 -3.07 23.42
C VAL A 258 -1.42 -4.06 22.57
N VAL A 259 -0.25 -3.64 22.07
CA VAL A 259 0.66 -4.46 21.27
C VAL A 259 2.10 -4.14 21.65
N ARG A 260 2.93 -5.18 21.68
CA ARG A 260 4.34 -5.12 21.99
C ARG A 260 5.14 -5.80 20.90
N TYR A 261 6.32 -5.26 20.62
CA TYR A 261 7.17 -5.79 19.58
C TYR A 261 8.64 -5.55 19.88
N GLY A 262 9.50 -6.45 19.40
CA GLY A 262 10.90 -6.36 19.76
C GLY A 262 11.79 -7.51 19.36
N VAL A 263 13.03 -7.42 19.84
CA VAL A 263 14.04 -8.48 19.77
C VAL A 263 14.46 -8.86 21.19
N TYR A 264 14.44 -10.16 21.47
CA TYR A 264 14.85 -10.74 22.75
C TYR A 264 15.95 -11.78 22.55
N SER A 265 16.99 -11.70 23.37
CA SER A 265 18.06 -12.68 23.42
C SER A 265 17.87 -13.56 24.64
N HIS A 266 17.93 -14.88 24.49
CA HIS A 266 17.78 -15.83 25.58
C HIS A 266 19.15 -16.36 26.02
N ASP A 267 19.55 -16.06 27.26
CA ASP A 267 20.94 -16.28 27.70
C ASP A 267 21.32 -17.76 27.79
N SER A 268 20.41 -18.64 28.23
CA SER A 268 20.73 -20.07 28.39
C SER A 268 20.75 -20.88 27.09
N THR A 269 19.97 -20.47 26.08
CA THR A 269 19.84 -21.18 24.80
C THR A 269 20.54 -20.48 23.66
N ASN A 270 21.01 -19.24 23.85
CA ASN A 270 21.54 -18.32 22.84
C ASN A 270 20.59 -18.08 21.64
N LYS A 271 19.29 -18.36 21.82
CA LYS A 271 18.28 -18.15 20.79
C LYS A 271 17.86 -16.69 20.75
N GLY A 272 17.60 -16.21 19.54
CA GLY A 272 17.04 -14.89 19.28
C GLY A 272 15.55 -15.00 19.01
N TYR A 273 14.79 -14.03 19.51
CA TYR A 273 13.34 -14.00 19.35
C TYR A 273 12.94 -12.65 18.77
N ILE A 274 12.29 -12.67 17.62
CA ILE A 274 11.72 -11.49 16.97
C ILE A 274 10.22 -11.60 17.14
N TYR A 275 9.61 -10.69 17.89
CA TYR A 275 8.23 -10.88 18.35
C TYR A 275 7.35 -9.67 18.07
N VAL A 276 6.09 -9.94 17.79
CA VAL A 276 4.96 -9.00 17.87
C VAL A 276 3.83 -9.73 18.56
N GLN A 277 3.34 -9.19 19.67
CA GLN A 277 2.31 -9.83 20.47
C GLN A 277 1.35 -8.77 21.00
N GLY A 278 0.06 -8.97 20.80
CA GLY A 278 -0.93 -7.98 21.19
C GLY A 278 -2.37 -8.44 20.98
N GLN A 279 -3.30 -7.59 21.40
CA GLN A 279 -4.73 -7.80 21.17
C GLN A 279 -5.05 -7.35 19.74
N GLU A 280 -5.41 -8.31 18.88
CA GLU A 280 -5.80 -8.02 17.51
C GLU A 280 -7.03 -7.12 17.46
N THR A 281 -7.09 -6.28 16.43
CA THR A 281 -8.35 -5.64 16.06
C THR A 281 -9.28 -6.74 15.55
N LYS A 282 -10.46 -6.90 16.16
CA LYS A 282 -11.46 -7.84 15.68
C LYS A 282 -11.89 -7.44 14.27
N ILE A 283 -12.19 -8.42 13.44
CA ILE A 283 -12.59 -8.20 12.04
C ILE A 283 -13.79 -7.26 11.94
N ASP A 284 -14.76 -7.41 12.85
CA ASP A 284 -15.94 -6.55 12.90
C ASP A 284 -15.63 -5.09 13.29
N ASP A 285 -14.52 -4.89 14.01
CA ASP A 285 -14.04 -3.58 14.48
C ASP A 285 -13.00 -2.96 13.53
N MET A 286 -12.69 -3.62 12.39
CA MET A 286 -11.79 -3.06 11.38
C MET A 286 -12.43 -1.86 10.68
N PRO A 287 -11.69 -0.76 10.46
CA PRO A 287 -12.19 0.36 9.67
C PRO A 287 -12.56 -0.11 8.26
N ARG A 288 -13.68 0.40 7.73
CA ARG A 288 -14.17 0.04 6.38
C ARG A 288 -13.91 1.12 5.33
N GLN A 289 -13.56 2.32 5.78
CA GLN A 289 -13.30 3.49 4.93
C GLN A 289 -12.20 4.35 5.55
N GLY A 290 -11.68 5.26 4.74
CA GLY A 290 -10.66 6.22 5.16
C GLY A 290 -9.24 5.79 4.79
N GLU A 291 -8.40 6.80 4.66
CA GLU A 291 -6.98 6.67 4.42
C GLU A 291 -6.25 7.27 5.62
N PHE A 292 -5.37 6.50 6.24
CA PHE A 292 -4.70 6.87 7.47
C PHE A 292 -3.20 6.66 7.38
N THR A 293 -2.47 7.55 8.03
CA THR A 293 -1.02 7.45 8.22
C THR A 293 -0.71 6.79 9.54
N TYR A 294 0.26 5.88 9.52
CA TYR A 294 0.81 5.21 10.69
C TYR A 294 2.29 5.55 10.80
N LEU A 295 2.72 5.98 11.98
CA LEU A 295 4.09 6.38 12.27
C LEU A 295 4.68 5.52 13.39
N GLY A 296 5.97 5.23 13.32
CA GLY A 296 6.63 4.43 14.34
C GLY A 296 8.05 4.05 13.99
N SER A 297 8.46 2.88 14.45
CA SER A 297 9.85 2.44 14.37
C SER A 297 9.97 0.97 14.00
N MET A 298 11.14 0.62 13.49
CA MET A 298 11.52 -0.73 13.14
C MET A 298 12.88 -1.07 13.74
N GLY A 299 13.14 -2.37 13.88
CA GLY A 299 14.35 -2.92 14.46
C GLY A 299 14.82 -4.11 13.64
N GLN A 300 16.03 -3.99 13.07
CA GLN A 300 16.69 -5.05 12.33
C GLN A 300 17.53 -5.89 13.28
N ALA A 301 17.18 -7.17 13.43
CA ALA A 301 17.84 -8.08 14.35
C ALA A 301 19.26 -8.43 13.87
N ALA A 302 20.23 -8.28 14.77
CA ALA A 302 21.64 -8.60 14.53
C ALA A 302 22.22 -9.32 15.75
N PHE A 303 22.99 -10.38 15.52
CA PHE A 303 23.73 -11.04 16.59
C PHE A 303 25.10 -10.41 16.73
N SER A 304 25.41 -9.87 17.90
CA SER A 304 26.69 -9.23 18.18
C SER A 304 27.07 -9.42 19.65
N TYR A 305 28.37 -9.61 19.91
CA TYR A 305 28.91 -9.76 21.26
C TYR A 305 28.20 -10.85 22.11
N GLY A 306 27.77 -11.94 21.49
CA GLY A 306 27.11 -13.05 22.17
C GLY A 306 25.63 -12.83 22.50
N SER A 307 24.99 -11.78 21.96
CA SER A 307 23.58 -11.48 22.21
C SER A 307 22.86 -10.98 20.95
N TRP A 308 21.55 -11.20 20.89
CA TRP A 308 20.69 -10.63 19.87
C TRP A 308 20.33 -9.18 20.19
N ASN A 309 20.67 -8.28 19.27
CA ASN A 309 20.39 -6.84 19.34
C ASN A 309 19.51 -6.41 18.15
N ALA A 310 19.06 -5.15 18.16
CA ALA A 310 18.39 -4.57 17.00
C ALA A 310 18.89 -3.15 16.68
N ASP A 311 19.28 -2.92 15.43
CA ASP A 311 19.51 -1.57 14.91
C ASP A 311 18.16 -0.91 14.59
N ARG A 312 17.94 0.29 15.14
CA ARG A 312 16.64 0.99 15.06
C ARG A 312 16.58 1.93 13.85
N ALA A 313 15.42 2.02 13.23
CA ALA A 313 15.15 2.96 12.14
C ALA A 313 13.68 3.41 12.13
N PRO A 314 13.34 4.48 11.39
CA PRO A 314 11.96 4.93 11.25
C PRO A 314 11.11 3.95 10.44
N ALA A 315 9.81 3.88 10.77
CA ALA A 315 8.81 3.12 10.03
C ALA A 315 7.59 3.98 9.74
N TYR A 316 7.09 3.93 8.51
CA TYR A 316 5.93 4.68 8.05
C TYR A 316 4.99 3.74 7.30
N ALA A 317 3.69 3.84 7.53
CA ALA A 317 2.72 3.18 6.66
C ALA A 317 1.58 4.12 6.26
N LYS A 318 1.09 3.91 5.05
CA LYS A 318 -0.13 4.54 4.54
C LYS A 318 -1.14 3.44 4.25
N VAL A 319 -2.28 3.49 4.93
CA VAL A 319 -3.30 2.43 4.89
C VAL A 319 -4.60 3.03 4.39
N ASN A 320 -5.16 2.45 3.33
CA ASN A 320 -6.48 2.81 2.81
C ASN A 320 -7.42 1.62 3.00
N PHE A 321 -8.37 1.78 3.92
CA PHE A 321 -9.30 0.71 4.29
C PHE A 321 -10.43 0.53 3.26
N ALA A 322 -10.79 1.58 2.51
CA ALA A 322 -11.78 1.48 1.45
C ALA A 322 -11.26 0.63 0.28
N ASP A 323 -10.01 0.89 -0.12
CA ASP A 323 -9.35 0.17 -1.22
C ASP A 323 -8.65 -1.11 -0.75
N LYS A 324 -8.64 -1.36 0.57
CA LYS A 324 -7.96 -2.50 1.21
C LYS A 324 -6.48 -2.59 0.83
N THR A 325 -5.79 -1.46 0.81
CA THR A 325 -4.36 -1.38 0.48
C THR A 325 -3.55 -0.80 1.63
N ALA A 326 -2.30 -1.23 1.72
CA ALA A 326 -1.32 -0.70 2.66
C ALA A 326 0.03 -0.60 1.98
N ARG A 327 0.68 0.55 2.11
CA ARG A 327 2.09 0.75 1.75
C ARG A 327 2.88 0.97 3.02
N LEU A 328 3.84 0.09 3.28
CA LEU A 328 4.76 0.16 4.41
C LEU A 328 6.16 0.52 3.91
N GLU A 329 6.78 1.50 4.54
CA GLU A 329 8.15 1.90 4.27
C GLU A 329 8.97 1.85 5.56
N LEU A 330 10.08 1.13 5.49
CA LEU A 330 11.01 0.92 6.60
C LEU A 330 12.34 1.56 6.24
N ASN A 331 12.85 2.44 7.10
CA ASN A 331 14.13 3.14 6.93
C ASN A 331 14.32 3.89 5.59
N THR A 332 13.24 4.24 4.90
CA THR A 332 13.30 5.09 3.70
C THR A 332 13.44 6.56 4.09
N ASP A 333 13.89 7.40 3.15
CA ASP A 333 13.88 8.85 3.35
C ASP A 333 12.48 9.39 3.63
N LEU A 334 11.44 8.80 3.03
CA LEU A 334 10.06 9.16 3.32
C LEU A 334 9.67 8.77 4.74
N ALA A 335 10.01 7.55 5.19
CA ALA A 335 9.74 7.12 6.56
C ALA A 335 10.46 8.03 7.57
N ALA A 336 11.71 8.40 7.29
CA ALA A 336 12.49 9.35 8.07
C ALA A 336 11.80 10.73 8.12
N ALA A 337 11.44 11.29 6.97
CA ALA A 337 10.78 12.59 6.88
C ALA A 337 9.42 12.63 7.60
N GLN A 338 8.57 11.61 7.41
CA GLN A 338 7.24 11.55 8.04
C GLN A 338 7.32 11.36 9.56
N ASN A 339 8.34 10.64 10.05
CA ASN A 339 8.57 10.47 11.49
C ASN A 339 9.39 11.60 12.13
N GLY A 340 9.88 12.59 11.37
CA GLY A 340 10.84 13.58 11.87
C GLY A 340 12.13 12.97 12.42
N SER A 341 12.56 11.85 11.84
CA SER A 341 13.73 11.06 12.24
C SER A 341 14.75 10.96 11.10
N ALA A 342 15.96 10.48 11.38
CA ALA A 342 16.97 10.22 10.35
C ALA A 342 16.94 8.75 9.90
N VAL A 343 17.35 8.49 8.66
CA VAL A 343 17.67 7.13 8.19
C VAL A 343 18.87 6.56 8.95
N ASN A 344 18.87 5.26 9.22
CA ASN A 344 19.98 4.55 9.83
C ASN A 344 20.76 3.78 8.77
N SER A 345 22.03 4.11 8.57
CA SER A 345 22.89 3.47 7.55
C SER A 345 23.21 1.99 7.83
N LYS A 346 22.97 1.49 9.04
CA LYS A 346 23.14 0.07 9.39
C LYS A 346 21.91 -0.79 9.05
N VAL A 347 20.80 -0.16 8.71
CA VAL A 347 19.53 -0.82 8.44
C VAL A 347 19.23 -0.72 6.96
N THR A 348 18.79 -1.81 6.35
CA THR A 348 18.40 -1.79 4.94
C THR A 348 17.01 -1.16 4.81
N ALA A 349 16.82 -0.31 3.79
CA ALA A 349 15.53 0.27 3.49
C ALA A 349 14.64 -0.72 2.73
N TYR A 350 13.35 -0.78 3.10
CA TYR A 350 12.37 -1.66 2.46
C TYR A 350 11.05 -0.94 2.19
N THR A 351 10.42 -1.28 1.07
CA THR A 351 9.06 -0.85 0.74
C THR A 351 8.20 -2.07 0.42
N PHE A 352 7.07 -2.18 1.10
CA PHE A 352 6.08 -3.23 0.89
C PHE A 352 4.76 -2.60 0.47
N ASP A 353 4.32 -2.94 -0.73
CA ASP A 353 2.94 -2.70 -1.15
C ASP A 353 2.15 -3.98 -0.88
N SER A 354 1.05 -3.87 -0.13
CA SER A 354 0.31 -5.03 0.38
C SER A 354 -1.20 -4.80 0.34
N LYS A 355 -1.96 -5.89 0.27
CA LYS A 355 -3.42 -5.87 0.42
C LYS A 355 -3.81 -6.24 1.84
N ILE A 356 -4.87 -5.60 2.33
CA ILE A 356 -5.53 -5.97 3.59
C ILE A 356 -6.42 -7.18 3.32
N THR A 357 -6.18 -8.27 4.05
CA THR A 357 -7.02 -9.47 4.08
C THR A 357 -7.47 -9.68 5.51
N GLU A 358 -8.79 -9.67 5.74
CA GLU A 358 -9.38 -9.64 7.08
C GLU A 358 -8.76 -8.51 7.94
N ASN A 359 -7.98 -8.86 8.96
CA ASN A 359 -7.32 -7.93 9.88
C ASN A 359 -5.78 -8.01 9.81
N SER A 360 -5.21 -8.41 8.68
CA SER A 360 -3.75 -8.46 8.49
C SER A 360 -3.30 -8.18 7.06
N ILE A 361 -2.00 -7.92 6.91
CA ILE A 361 -1.33 -7.72 5.62
C ILE A 361 -0.13 -8.67 5.49
N ALA A 362 0.18 -9.04 4.25
CA ALA A 362 1.43 -9.69 3.91
C ALA A 362 1.89 -9.21 2.54
N GLY A 363 3.20 -9.19 2.33
CA GLY A 363 3.79 -8.74 1.08
C GLY A 363 5.27 -9.07 0.97
N VAL A 364 5.82 -8.80 -0.20
CA VAL A 364 7.25 -8.94 -0.48
C VAL A 364 7.78 -7.55 -0.82
N ALA A 365 8.99 -7.24 -0.36
CA ALA A 365 9.62 -5.97 -0.67
C ALA A 365 9.85 -5.85 -2.19
N ASN A 366 9.48 -4.71 -2.77
CA ASN A 366 9.69 -4.45 -4.18
C ASN A 366 11.18 -4.18 -4.45
N GLU A 367 11.66 -4.71 -5.57
CA GLU A 367 13.05 -4.64 -6.08
C GLU A 367 14.02 -5.61 -5.38
N SER A 368 14.25 -6.78 -6.03
CA SER A 368 15.44 -7.66 -5.92
C SER A 368 15.80 -8.30 -4.57
N GLN A 369 15.09 -8.05 -3.47
CA GLN A 369 15.55 -8.46 -2.13
C GLN A 369 14.80 -9.66 -1.50
N GLU A 370 13.75 -10.20 -2.12
CA GLU A 370 12.95 -11.37 -1.66
C GLU A 370 12.57 -11.33 -0.15
N VAL A 371 12.52 -10.14 0.46
CA VAL A 371 12.17 -9.99 1.86
C VAL A 371 10.66 -10.07 1.98
N LYS A 372 10.18 -11.04 2.77
CA LYS A 372 8.75 -11.20 3.08
C LYS A 372 8.40 -10.41 4.31
N MET A 373 7.21 -9.85 4.36
CA MET A 373 6.65 -9.15 5.51
C MET A 373 5.27 -9.72 5.81
N GLN A 374 4.98 -9.85 7.11
CA GLN A 374 3.67 -10.22 7.60
C GLN A 374 3.34 -9.40 8.85
N ALA A 375 2.17 -8.78 8.87
CA ALA A 375 1.79 -7.83 9.90
C ALA A 375 0.29 -7.84 10.19
N GLY A 376 -0.07 -7.42 11.39
CA GLY A 376 -1.43 -7.40 11.89
C GLY A 376 -1.89 -6.02 12.35
N PHE A 377 -3.20 -5.79 12.33
CA PHE A 377 -3.84 -4.66 12.99
C PHE A 377 -4.20 -5.01 14.44
N PHE A 378 -3.90 -4.11 15.37
CA PHE A 378 -4.08 -4.31 16.81
C PHE A 378 -4.83 -3.14 17.45
N GLY A 379 -5.55 -3.46 18.53
CA GLY A 379 -6.37 -2.55 19.30
C GLY A 379 -7.62 -2.03 18.58
N ASP A 380 -8.37 -1.20 19.28
CA ASP A 380 -9.63 -0.67 18.76
C ASP A 380 -9.40 0.16 17.48
N ASP A 381 -10.30 0.02 16.51
CA ASP A 381 -10.28 0.78 15.23
C ASP A 381 -8.94 0.72 14.47
N ALA A 382 -8.26 -0.43 14.59
CA ALA A 382 -6.95 -0.67 13.98
C ALA A 382 -5.91 0.41 14.38
N LYS A 383 -5.91 0.83 15.65
CA LYS A 383 -5.02 1.89 16.15
C LYS A 383 -3.54 1.62 15.91
N TYR A 384 -3.14 0.35 15.90
CA TYR A 384 -1.75 -0.06 15.71
C TYR A 384 -1.61 -1.01 14.51
N LEU A 385 -0.48 -0.91 13.82
CA LEU A 385 -0.06 -1.83 12.77
C LEU A 385 1.37 -2.28 13.08
N SER A 386 1.57 -3.57 13.33
CA SER A 386 2.86 -4.12 13.71
C SER A 386 3.08 -5.49 13.07
N GLY A 387 4.34 -5.79 12.73
CA GLY A 387 4.66 -6.98 11.97
C GLY A 387 6.13 -7.32 11.95
N ILE A 388 6.41 -8.44 11.31
CA ILE A 388 7.74 -9.03 11.16
C ILE A 388 8.09 -9.04 9.68
N TYR A 389 9.37 -8.88 9.37
CA TYR A 389 9.90 -9.07 8.03
C TYR A 389 11.14 -9.96 8.06
N GLN A 390 11.33 -10.80 7.04
CA GLN A 390 12.48 -11.70 6.94
C GLN A 390 12.88 -12.06 5.52
N SER A 391 14.16 -12.41 5.36
CA SER A 391 14.74 -13.18 4.27
C SER A 391 15.77 -14.17 4.82
N ASP A 392 16.58 -14.80 3.97
CA ASP A 392 17.74 -15.57 4.39
C ASP A 392 18.76 -14.75 5.22
N LYS A 393 18.89 -13.46 4.91
CA LYS A 393 19.95 -12.58 5.47
C LYS A 393 19.44 -11.63 6.53
N VAL A 394 18.25 -11.07 6.36
CA VAL A 394 17.77 -9.97 7.18
C VAL A 394 16.48 -10.37 7.87
N HIS A 395 16.38 -10.00 9.14
CA HIS A 395 15.21 -10.27 9.96
C HIS A 395 14.93 -9.04 10.80
N GLY A 396 13.67 -8.77 11.05
CA GLY A 396 13.34 -7.75 12.01
C GLY A 396 11.85 -7.58 12.20
N VAL A 397 11.54 -6.50 12.90
CA VAL A 397 10.21 -6.21 13.38
C VAL A 397 9.94 -4.72 13.31
N PHE A 398 8.67 -4.35 13.18
CA PHE A 398 8.25 -2.95 13.21
C PHE A 398 6.95 -2.80 13.98
N GLY A 399 6.70 -1.59 14.46
CA GLY A 399 5.40 -1.19 14.98
C GLY A 399 5.15 0.28 14.71
N THR A 400 3.92 0.55 14.30
CA THR A 400 3.44 1.87 13.91
C THR A 400 2.07 2.16 14.52
N THR A 401 1.78 3.44 14.74
CA THR A 401 0.55 3.93 15.37
C THR A 401 -0.17 4.88 14.43
N LYS A 402 -1.48 4.67 14.25
CA LYS A 402 -2.38 5.52 13.48
C LYS A 402 -2.36 6.95 14.04
N GLN A 403 -2.11 7.95 13.19
CA GLN A 403 -2.03 9.37 13.55
C GLN A 403 -3.41 10.02 13.70
#